data_AF-A0A2M7X486-F1
#
_entry.id   AF-A0A2M7X486-F1
#
_cell.length_a   1.000
_cell.length_b   1.000
_cell.length_c   1.000
_cell.angle_alpha   90.00
_cell.angle_beta   90.00
_cell.angle_gamma   90.00
#
_symmetry.space_group_name_H-M   'P 1'
#
loop_
_entity.id
_entity.type
_entity.pdbx_description
1 polymer ?
#
loop_
_entity_poly.entity_id
_entity_poly.type
_entity_poly.pdbx_seq_one_letter_code
_entity_poly.pdbx_strand_id
1 'polypeptide(L)'
;MATLYEKIKDLLDSKKIIYKELHHEAVFTSKEAAKVRNAPIEEGAKALIFKGTSKKAGKIKQSYIQIVIQGNKRVDREKFKSAYDYETLKLVSSDEVKRISGVEPGAVAPFGNLFQTKVKVYVEDGLLDNKEIEFNAGDHKISMRMKTVDWAKLVKPTIGRFAEKEKEEIIKVEAEELPAIVTKKTKKTIHQSAVITVMAIFFAFLSGILISPKLDNVANLLSNSNIQENNPKVEETKEEVLGISSENTESITYKNLPPEISANAYGVFDMKNPSHLYTKNADLPLPPASVTKIMTAIIALEEYSLDEPVVVPSKCVNINGSSVGFSANEVFTLQDMLYALLVKSGADAACSIASIYDETEFIEKMNRKANELGMQKTRFENEIGFDSEKHQFSTVNDLEKLTKYALASGIFRKIVGADDANLRPLNGSSKIYKITNTNELLFTIPGTVGIKTGTTDDAGECLIYLYENKGQEIMIVILGSTDRFGDTIKLLDWAKTYL
;
A
#
# COMPACT_ATOMS: atom_id res chain seq x y z
N MET A 1 -1.46 -12.44 32.11
CA MET A 1 -0.56 -11.31 32.45
C MET A 1 -1.30 -10.02 32.12
N ALA A 2 -1.18 -8.97 32.95
CA ALA A 2 -1.81 -7.69 32.65
C ALA A 2 -1.31 -7.12 31.30
N THR A 3 -2.23 -6.61 30.50
CA THR A 3 -1.98 -5.95 29.21
C THR A 3 -1.17 -4.67 29.41
N LEU A 4 -0.58 -4.13 28.33
CA LEU A 4 0.14 -2.85 28.42
C LEU A 4 -0.81 -1.71 28.81
N TYR A 5 -2.03 -1.72 28.29
CA TYR A 5 -3.10 -0.79 28.67
C TYR A 5 -3.36 -0.81 30.18
N GLU A 6 -3.64 -1.97 30.76
CA GLU A 6 -3.90 -2.12 32.20
C GLU A 6 -2.72 -1.64 33.04
N LYS A 7 -1.49 -1.95 32.64
CA LYS A 7 -0.27 -1.48 33.33
C LYS A 7 -0.13 0.04 33.32
N ILE A 8 -0.42 0.67 32.17
CA ILE A 8 -0.38 2.15 32.06
C ILE A 8 -1.47 2.73 32.95
N LYS A 9 -2.69 2.19 32.87
CA LYS A 9 -3.83 2.63 33.67
C LYS A 9 -3.52 2.56 35.18
N ASP A 10 -3.04 1.42 35.67
CA ASP A 10 -2.65 1.22 37.06
C ASP A 10 -1.55 2.19 37.52
N LEU A 11 -0.57 2.48 36.66
CA LEU A 11 0.47 3.47 36.96
C LEU A 11 -0.12 4.88 37.10
N LEU A 12 -0.97 5.29 36.16
CA LEU A 12 -1.58 6.63 36.18
C LEU A 12 -2.51 6.78 37.41
N ASP A 13 -3.33 5.77 37.68
CA ASP A 13 -4.24 5.73 38.83
C ASP A 13 -3.47 5.77 40.16
N SER A 14 -2.42 4.94 40.31
CA SER A 14 -1.60 4.92 41.54
C SER A 14 -0.84 6.22 41.80
N LYS A 15 -0.53 6.98 40.73
CA LYS A 15 0.10 8.30 40.80
C LYS A 15 -0.90 9.44 40.86
N LYS A 16 -2.21 9.16 40.83
CA LYS A 16 -3.30 10.14 40.80
C LYS A 16 -3.15 11.13 39.64
N ILE A 17 -2.68 10.65 38.50
CA ILE A 17 -2.53 11.46 37.29
C ILE A 17 -3.84 11.39 36.51
N ILE A 18 -4.34 12.55 36.09
CA ILE A 18 -5.59 12.65 35.32
C ILE A 18 -5.30 12.30 33.86
N TYR A 19 -6.12 11.41 33.30
CA TYR A 19 -6.12 11.05 31.89
C TYR A 19 -7.56 10.84 31.40
N LYS A 20 -7.74 10.87 30.08
CA LYS A 20 -8.97 10.52 29.40
C LYS A 20 -8.71 9.30 28.52
N GLU A 21 -9.61 8.32 28.61
CA GLU A 21 -9.63 7.17 27.74
C GLU A 21 -10.52 7.47 26.53
N LEU A 22 -10.04 7.07 25.35
CA LEU A 22 -10.70 7.29 24.08
C LEU A 22 -10.78 5.93 23.38
N HIS A 23 -11.98 5.36 23.38
CA HIS A 23 -12.27 4.14 22.65
C HIS A 23 -12.74 4.51 21.25
N HIS A 24 -12.11 3.91 20.26
CA HIS A 24 -12.40 4.20 18.87
C HIS A 24 -12.16 2.97 17.99
N GLU A 25 -12.65 3.02 16.76
CA GLU A 25 -12.30 2.03 15.74
C GLU A 25 -10.78 1.97 15.55
N ALA A 26 -10.25 0.80 15.21
CA ALA A 26 -8.80 0.60 15.18
C ALA A 26 -8.12 1.60 14.22
N VAL A 27 -7.13 2.34 14.72
CA VAL A 27 -6.35 3.30 13.91
C VAL A 27 -4.90 2.84 13.79
N PHE A 28 -4.37 2.94 12.58
CA PHE A 28 -3.04 2.40 12.23
C PHE A 28 -2.09 3.48 11.76
N THR A 29 -2.62 4.61 11.26
CA THR A 29 -1.83 5.79 10.90
C THR A 29 -2.09 6.98 11.81
N SER A 30 -1.11 7.87 11.93
CA SER A 30 -1.25 9.12 12.70
C SER A 30 -2.31 10.06 12.14
N LYS A 31 -2.58 10.02 10.82
CA LYS A 31 -3.63 10.80 10.16
C LYS A 31 -5.04 10.27 10.48
N GLU A 32 -5.23 8.96 10.43
CA GLU A 32 -6.50 8.32 10.83
C GLU A 32 -6.77 8.55 12.31
N ALA A 33 -5.75 8.35 13.14
CA ALA A 33 -5.81 8.60 14.55
C ALA A 33 -6.27 10.05 14.83
N ALA A 34 -5.61 11.05 14.26
CA ALA A 34 -5.99 12.46 14.44
C ALA A 34 -7.45 12.75 14.05
N LYS A 35 -7.92 12.20 12.91
CA LYS A 35 -9.31 12.34 12.44
C LYS A 35 -10.31 11.72 13.41
N VAL A 36 -10.05 10.49 13.86
CA VAL A 36 -10.91 9.75 14.78
C VAL A 36 -10.96 10.39 16.16
N ARG A 37 -9.85 11.00 16.59
CA ARG A 37 -9.67 11.61 17.92
C ARG A 37 -10.17 13.06 17.98
N ASN A 38 -10.58 13.63 16.85
CA ASN A 38 -10.92 15.05 16.68
C ASN A 38 -9.86 15.97 17.31
N ALA A 39 -8.59 15.65 17.05
CA ALA A 39 -7.44 16.35 17.62
C ALA A 39 -6.45 16.73 16.50
N PRO A 40 -5.72 17.85 16.62
CA PRO A 40 -4.62 18.18 15.73
C PRO A 40 -3.62 17.02 15.63
N ILE A 41 -3.13 16.75 14.42
CA ILE A 41 -2.18 15.65 14.19
C ILE A 41 -0.86 15.85 14.95
N GLU A 42 -0.54 17.10 15.25
CA GLU A 42 0.61 17.54 16.04
C GLU A 42 0.54 17.07 17.50
N GLU A 43 -0.68 16.82 18.04
CA GLU A 43 -0.92 16.34 19.40
C GLU A 43 -0.78 14.83 19.53
N GLY A 44 -0.85 14.10 18.42
CA GLY A 44 -0.66 12.66 18.37
C GLY A 44 0.81 12.27 18.55
N ALA A 45 1.13 11.51 19.59
CA ALA A 45 2.46 10.96 19.80
C ALA A 45 2.60 9.61 19.08
N LYS A 46 3.59 9.52 18.19
CA LYS A 46 4.02 8.29 17.53
C LYS A 46 5.23 7.74 18.26
N ALA A 47 5.08 6.60 18.95
CA ALA A 47 6.18 5.92 19.63
C ALA A 47 6.72 4.78 18.76
N LEU A 48 8.01 4.86 18.42
CA LEU A 48 8.69 3.93 17.52
C LEU A 48 9.86 3.27 18.25
N ILE A 49 10.15 2.00 17.94
CA ILE A 49 11.28 1.28 18.53
C ILE A 49 12.37 1.12 17.48
N PHE A 50 13.59 1.51 17.84
CA PHE A 50 14.77 1.40 17.00
C PHE A 50 15.83 0.53 17.67
N LYS A 51 16.60 -0.17 16.85
CA LYS A 51 17.86 -0.81 17.22
C LYS A 51 19.00 0.12 16.84
N GLY A 52 19.69 0.62 17.87
CA GLY A 52 20.86 1.47 17.74
C GLY A 52 22.14 0.70 18.02
N THR A 53 23.20 1.00 17.26
CA THR A 53 24.57 0.55 17.57
C THR A 53 25.42 1.77 17.89
N SER A 54 26.04 1.81 19.07
CA SER A 54 27.01 2.85 19.45
C SER A 54 28.38 2.22 19.67
N LYS A 55 29.43 2.97 19.37
CA LYS A 55 30.81 2.58 19.61
C LYS A 55 31.41 3.52 20.63
N LYS A 56 31.67 3.02 21.84
CA LYS A 56 32.25 3.82 22.92
C LYS A 56 33.51 3.14 23.44
N ALA A 57 34.63 3.86 23.42
CA ALA A 57 35.95 3.34 23.80
C ALA A 57 36.32 2.01 23.10
N GLY A 58 36.03 1.92 21.79
CA GLY A 58 36.35 0.73 20.98
C GLY A 58 35.41 -0.47 21.15
N LYS A 59 34.44 -0.43 22.07
CA LYS A 59 33.44 -1.48 22.25
C LYS A 59 32.15 -1.15 21.51
N ILE A 60 31.67 -2.10 20.71
CA ILE A 60 30.38 -2.04 20.03
C ILE A 60 29.29 -2.43 21.03
N LYS A 61 28.30 -1.55 21.22
CA LYS A 61 27.13 -1.80 22.05
C LYS A 61 25.87 -1.64 21.22
N GLN A 62 25.08 -2.70 21.14
CA GLN A 62 23.74 -2.66 20.56
C GLN A 62 22.70 -2.44 21.67
N SER A 63 21.72 -1.59 21.41
CA SER A 63 20.63 -1.32 22.34
C SER A 63 19.35 -0.97 21.60
N TYR A 64 18.21 -1.39 22.16
CA TYR A 64 16.91 -0.93 21.73
C TYR A 64 16.55 0.39 22.42
N ILE A 65 15.99 1.31 21.65
CA ILE A 65 15.55 2.63 22.12
C ILE A 65 14.16 2.91 21.60
N GLN A 66 13.40 3.70 22.34
CA GLN A 66 12.12 4.22 21.90
C GLN A 66 12.28 5.69 21.51
N ILE A 67 11.79 6.06 20.33
CA ILE A 67 11.77 7.44 19.83
C ILE A 67 10.31 7.87 19.70
N VAL A 68 9.95 8.99 20.33
CA VAL A 68 8.59 9.54 20.36
C VAL A 68 8.58 10.87 19.61
N ILE A 69 7.73 10.97 18.59
CA ILE A 69 7.63 12.16 17.72
C ILE A 69 6.16 12.57 17.53
N GLN A 70 5.94 13.78 17.01
CA GLN A 70 4.61 14.24 16.58
C GLN A 70 4.11 13.42 15.39
N GLY A 71 2.80 13.23 15.29
CA GLY A 71 2.17 12.33 14.32
C GLY A 71 2.33 12.74 12.85
N ASN A 72 2.67 14.00 12.58
CA ASN A 72 2.93 14.54 11.23
C ASN A 72 4.43 14.62 10.88
N LYS A 73 5.30 14.04 11.71
CA LYS A 73 6.75 14.03 11.50
C LYS A 73 7.27 12.62 11.31
N ARG A 74 8.47 12.54 10.73
CA ARG A 74 9.29 11.33 10.69
C ARG A 74 10.62 11.57 11.41
N VAL A 75 11.27 10.49 11.84
CA VAL A 75 12.61 10.55 12.45
C VAL A 75 13.65 10.83 11.37
N ASP A 76 14.38 11.94 11.51
CA ASP A 76 15.61 12.20 10.79
C ASP A 76 16.73 11.36 11.44
N ARG A 77 17.05 10.23 10.81
CA ARG A 77 17.98 9.24 11.34
C ARG A 77 19.42 9.76 11.41
N GLU A 78 19.84 10.59 10.46
CA GLU A 78 21.19 11.14 10.44
C GLU A 78 21.38 12.17 11.56
N LYS A 79 20.38 13.04 11.75
CA LYS A 79 20.37 14.00 12.84
C LYS A 79 20.31 13.31 14.21
N PHE A 80 19.48 12.26 14.35
CA PHE A 80 19.43 11.46 15.58
C PHE A 80 20.78 10.80 15.89
N LYS A 81 21.37 10.11 14.91
CA LYS A 81 22.66 9.42 15.06
C LYS A 81 23.77 10.38 15.51
N SER A 82 23.83 11.55 14.85
CA SER A 82 24.82 12.59 15.15
C SER A 82 24.63 13.21 16.53
N ALA A 83 23.39 13.41 16.98
CA ALA A 83 23.10 14.03 18.27
C ALA A 83 23.35 13.11 19.48
N TYR A 84 23.34 11.79 19.28
CA TYR A 84 23.34 10.81 20.37
C TYR A 84 24.38 9.68 20.22
N ASP A 85 25.40 9.88 19.40
CA ASP A 85 26.55 8.99 19.21
C ASP A 85 26.18 7.55 18.78
N TYR A 86 25.23 7.42 17.85
CA TYR A 86 24.91 6.12 17.22
C TYR A 86 25.55 6.03 15.84
N GLU A 87 26.24 4.91 15.55
CA GLU A 87 26.76 4.60 14.21
C GLU A 87 25.65 4.14 13.27
N THR A 88 24.72 3.33 13.80
CA THR A 88 23.58 2.82 13.06
C THR A 88 22.30 3.02 13.85
N LEU A 89 21.22 3.35 13.15
CA LEU A 89 19.88 3.45 13.71
C LEU A 89 18.90 2.79 12.74
N LYS A 90 18.39 1.62 13.11
CA LYS A 90 17.44 0.85 12.29
C LYS A 90 16.12 0.73 13.01
N LEU A 91 15.01 1.00 12.33
CA LEU A 91 13.69 0.68 12.86
C LEU A 91 13.62 -0.84 13.03
N VAL A 92 13.06 -1.32 14.14
CA VAL A 92 12.97 -2.77 14.36
C VAL A 92 11.77 -3.34 13.59
N SER A 93 11.85 -4.60 13.17
CA SER A 93 10.74 -5.28 12.48
C SER A 93 9.54 -5.49 13.40
N SER A 94 8.37 -5.79 12.83
CA SER A 94 7.12 -6.02 13.57
C SER A 94 7.26 -7.07 14.67
N ASP A 95 7.91 -8.19 14.36
CA ASP A 95 8.18 -9.26 15.33
C ASP A 95 9.06 -8.79 16.48
N GLU A 96 10.05 -7.95 16.17
CA GLU A 96 10.91 -7.36 17.19
C GLU A 96 10.13 -6.34 18.04
N VAL A 97 9.23 -5.54 17.46
CA VAL A 97 8.34 -4.66 18.22
C VAL A 97 7.51 -5.48 19.21
N LYS A 98 6.87 -6.55 18.76
CA LYS A 98 6.04 -7.41 19.60
C LYS A 98 6.85 -8.09 20.70
N ARG A 99 8.05 -8.59 20.37
CA ARG A 99 8.96 -9.20 21.35
C ARG A 99 9.45 -8.21 22.41
N ILE A 100 9.72 -6.96 22.03
CA ILE A 100 10.28 -5.91 22.93
C ILE A 100 9.18 -5.25 23.77
N SER A 101 8.04 -4.93 23.13
CA SER A 101 6.99 -4.10 23.72
C SER A 101 5.78 -4.89 24.22
N GLY A 102 5.63 -6.14 23.78
CA GLY A 102 4.47 -6.98 24.08
C GLY A 102 3.21 -6.63 23.30
N VAL A 103 3.28 -5.68 22.36
CA VAL A 103 2.14 -5.18 21.57
C VAL A 103 2.50 -5.07 20.08
N GLU A 104 1.48 -4.99 19.24
CA GLU A 104 1.66 -4.83 17.79
C GLU A 104 2.24 -3.45 17.43
N PRO A 105 2.96 -3.33 16.30
CA PRO A 105 3.38 -2.03 15.76
C PRO A 105 2.22 -1.06 15.63
N GLY A 106 2.43 0.19 16.05
CA GLY A 106 1.38 1.21 16.06
C GLY A 106 0.53 1.23 17.33
N ALA A 107 0.51 0.14 18.12
CA ALA A 107 -0.08 0.14 19.47
C ALA A 107 0.93 0.54 20.57
N VAL A 108 2.21 0.72 20.21
CA VAL A 108 3.29 1.06 21.14
C VAL A 108 3.00 2.37 21.88
N ALA A 109 2.95 2.31 23.20
CA ALA A 109 2.79 3.48 24.06
C ALA A 109 4.16 4.10 24.41
N PRO A 110 4.24 5.44 24.63
CA PRO A 110 5.48 6.17 24.90
C PRO A 110 5.97 6.00 26.36
N PHE A 111 6.05 4.77 26.85
CA PHE A 111 6.43 4.41 28.23
C PHE A 111 7.50 3.31 28.27
N GLY A 112 8.36 3.22 27.24
CA GLY A 112 9.21 2.05 27.04
C GLY A 112 10.26 1.81 28.14
N ASN A 113 10.58 2.82 28.93
CA ASN A 113 11.46 2.68 30.09
C ASN A 113 10.75 2.16 31.36
N LEU A 114 9.41 2.18 31.42
CA LEU A 114 8.65 1.82 32.63
C LEU A 114 8.07 0.39 32.60
N PHE A 115 7.61 -0.09 31.44
CA PHE A 115 6.89 -1.37 31.36
C PHE A 115 7.53 -2.41 30.45
N GLN A 116 8.29 -1.97 29.46
CA GLN A 116 8.89 -2.81 28.42
C GLN A 116 10.32 -3.16 28.83
N THR A 117 11.09 -3.92 28.04
CA THR A 117 12.50 -4.23 28.33
C THR A 117 13.36 -2.96 28.42
N LYS A 118 13.27 -2.24 29.55
CA LYS A 118 13.83 -0.92 29.91
C LYS A 118 14.55 -0.20 28.78
N VAL A 119 13.82 0.13 27.71
CA VAL A 119 14.41 0.85 26.58
C VAL A 119 14.51 2.32 26.94
N LYS A 120 15.59 2.97 26.53
CA LYS A 120 15.73 4.42 26.74
C LYS A 120 14.75 5.15 25.83
N VAL A 121 14.01 6.11 26.38
CA VAL A 121 13.02 6.90 25.64
C VAL A 121 13.63 8.25 25.23
N TYR A 122 13.48 8.59 23.96
CA TYR A 122 13.83 9.87 23.36
C TYR A 122 12.57 10.55 22.86
N VAL A 123 12.46 11.87 23.00
CA VAL A 123 11.29 12.64 22.54
C VAL A 123 11.71 13.86 21.73
N GLU A 124 11.00 14.10 20.63
CA GLU A 124 11.13 15.36 19.86
C GLU A 124 10.60 16.52 20.69
N ASP A 125 11.37 17.59 20.80
CA ASP A 125 11.05 18.75 21.63
C ASP A 125 9.69 19.37 21.32
N GLY A 126 9.32 19.47 20.03
CA GLY A 126 8.03 20.03 19.60
C GLY A 126 6.80 19.27 20.13
N LEU A 127 6.95 18.01 20.56
CA LEU A 127 5.85 17.29 21.22
C LEU A 127 5.60 17.82 22.65
N LEU A 128 6.63 18.37 23.30
CA LEU A 128 6.54 18.93 24.66
C LEU A 128 5.84 20.29 24.71
N ASP A 129 5.73 20.96 23.56
CA ASP A 129 5.00 22.23 23.42
C ASP A 129 3.48 22.02 23.50
N ASN A 130 3.00 20.78 23.28
CA ASN A 130 1.59 20.44 23.39
C ASN A 130 1.15 20.39 24.86
N LYS A 131 -0.02 20.96 25.18
CA LYS A 131 -0.61 20.89 26.53
C LYS A 131 -0.93 19.45 26.96
N GLU A 132 -1.45 18.68 26.01
CA GLU A 132 -1.82 17.28 26.18
C GLU A 132 -1.09 16.42 25.15
N ILE A 133 -0.78 15.20 25.56
CA ILE A 133 -0.20 14.16 24.73
C ILE A 133 -1.25 13.08 24.55
N GLU A 134 -1.43 12.65 23.31
CA GLU A 134 -2.34 11.55 22.99
C GLU A 134 -1.61 10.41 22.29
N PHE A 135 -1.82 9.18 22.76
CA PHE A 135 -1.10 7.99 22.28
C PHE A 135 -1.97 6.73 22.35
N ASN A 136 -1.64 5.75 21.50
CA ASN A 136 -2.22 4.39 21.63
C ASN A 136 -1.66 3.72 22.88
N ALA A 137 -2.54 3.11 23.68
CA ALA A 137 -2.20 2.58 25.00
C ALA A 137 -2.00 1.06 24.98
N GLY A 138 -1.23 0.54 24.01
CA GLY A 138 -1.02 -0.91 23.89
C GLY A 138 -2.14 -1.66 23.16
N ASP A 139 -3.11 -0.92 22.63
CA ASP A 139 -4.19 -1.42 21.76
C ASP A 139 -4.46 -0.36 20.67
N HIS A 140 -4.83 -0.78 19.46
CA HIS A 140 -5.18 0.11 18.35
C HIS A 140 -6.55 0.78 18.49
N LYS A 141 -7.39 0.31 19.41
CA LYS A 141 -8.74 0.79 19.69
C LYS A 141 -8.82 1.64 20.96
N ILE A 142 -7.72 1.72 21.72
CA ILE A 142 -7.67 2.44 22.99
C ILE A 142 -6.55 3.47 22.92
N SER A 143 -6.94 4.73 22.86
CA SER A 143 -6.04 5.86 23.06
C SER A 143 -6.20 6.43 24.46
N MET A 144 -5.11 6.96 24.98
CA MET A 144 -5.11 7.76 26.21
C MET A 144 -4.63 9.17 25.90
N ARG A 145 -5.31 10.14 26.50
CA ARG A 145 -4.93 11.55 26.50
C ARG A 145 -4.61 12.00 27.92
N MET A 146 -3.49 12.66 28.12
CA MET A 146 -3.07 13.19 29.43
C MET A 146 -2.23 14.45 29.27
N LYS A 147 -1.98 15.18 30.37
CA LYS A 147 -1.08 16.34 30.33
C LYS A 147 0.34 15.91 29.95
N THR A 148 0.91 16.56 28.94
CA THR A 148 2.27 16.27 28.45
C THR A 148 3.32 16.44 29.56
N VAL A 149 3.13 17.44 30.43
CA VAL A 149 4.01 17.69 31.58
C VAL A 149 4.03 16.55 32.59
N ASP A 150 2.91 15.85 32.78
CA ASP A 150 2.82 14.72 33.72
C ASP A 150 3.41 13.47 33.10
N TRP A 151 3.17 13.25 31.79
CA TRP A 151 3.86 12.20 31.03
C TRP A 151 5.39 12.39 31.08
N ALA A 152 5.89 13.60 30.82
CA ALA A 152 7.32 13.89 30.82
C ALA A 152 7.96 13.68 32.22
N LYS A 153 7.25 14.02 33.31
CA LYS A 153 7.72 13.76 34.68
C LYS A 153 7.80 12.27 35.01
N LEU A 154 6.86 11.48 34.51
CA LEU A 154 6.83 10.02 34.68
C LEU A 154 7.95 9.34 33.88
N VAL A 155 7.99 9.62 32.58
CA VAL A 155 8.84 8.92 31.61
C VAL A 155 10.27 9.44 31.63
N LYS A 156 10.50 10.71 31.98
CA LYS A 156 11.82 11.35 31.99
C LYS A 156 12.61 11.08 30.69
N PRO A 157 12.03 11.38 29.51
CA PRO A 157 12.67 11.09 28.24
C PRO A 157 13.91 11.96 28.01
N THR A 158 14.81 11.51 27.14
CA THR A 158 15.87 12.38 26.60
C THR A 158 15.28 13.25 25.49
N ILE A 159 15.38 14.57 25.65
CA ILE A 159 14.77 15.54 24.73
C ILE A 159 15.76 15.88 23.61
N GLY A 160 15.27 16.10 22.38
CA GLY A 160 16.07 16.71 21.33
C GLY A 160 15.29 17.06 20.07
N ARG A 161 16.03 17.43 19.02
CA ARG A 161 15.51 17.81 17.70
C ARG A 161 16.06 16.87 16.66
N PHE A 162 15.28 15.88 16.28
CA PHE A 162 15.66 14.80 15.38
C PHE A 162 14.47 14.33 14.53
N ALA A 163 13.43 15.15 14.42
CA ALA A 163 12.30 14.89 13.54
C ALA A 163 12.13 16.01 12.50
N GLU A 164 11.56 15.65 11.36
CA GLU A 164 11.28 16.57 10.25
C GLU A 164 9.86 16.36 9.73
N LYS A 165 9.29 17.39 9.07
CA LYS A 165 7.98 17.28 8.44
C LYS A 165 8.00 16.21 7.36
N GLU A 166 6.93 15.46 7.23
CA GLU A 166 6.67 14.67 6.02
C GLU A 166 6.62 15.65 4.81
N LYS A 167 7.31 15.34 3.70
CA LYS A 167 7.28 16.21 2.51
C LYS A 167 5.87 16.21 1.93
N GLU A 168 5.22 17.38 1.88
CA GLU A 168 3.99 17.59 1.12
C GLU A 168 4.35 17.74 -0.36
N GLU A 169 3.89 16.82 -1.22
CA GLU A 169 4.05 16.96 -2.67
C GLU A 169 3.06 18.01 -3.20
N ILE A 170 3.59 19.17 -3.59
CA ILE A 170 2.86 20.14 -4.40
C ILE A 170 2.79 19.57 -5.83
N ILE A 171 1.63 19.04 -6.20
CA ILE A 171 1.33 18.66 -7.58
C ILE A 171 1.25 19.95 -8.40
N LYS A 172 2.34 20.31 -9.10
CA LYS A 172 2.30 21.29 -10.19
C LYS A 172 1.85 20.57 -11.46
N VAL A 173 0.63 20.83 -11.90
CA VAL A 173 0.15 20.45 -13.23
C VAL A 173 0.64 21.52 -14.21
N GLU A 174 1.72 21.26 -14.93
CA GLU A 174 2.05 22.01 -16.14
C GLU A 174 1.33 21.34 -17.32
N ALA A 175 0.53 22.11 -18.06
CA ALA A 175 -0.16 21.65 -19.25
C ALA A 175 0.85 21.61 -20.41
N GLU A 176 1.31 20.41 -20.79
CA GLU A 176 2.06 20.20 -22.02
C GLU A 176 1.11 20.11 -23.24
N GLU A 177 1.42 20.91 -24.27
CA GLU A 177 0.73 20.93 -25.55
C GLU A 177 0.94 19.62 -26.33
N LEU A 178 -0.16 19.06 -26.85
CA LEU A 178 -0.17 17.85 -27.69
C LEU A 178 0.62 18.05 -29.01
N PRO A 179 1.49 17.10 -29.42
CA PRO A 179 2.23 17.21 -30.67
C PRO A 179 1.35 16.87 -31.89
N ALA A 180 1.58 17.61 -32.98
CA ALA A 180 0.84 17.56 -34.23
C ALA A 180 1.03 16.24 -35.02
N ILE A 181 -0.08 15.73 -35.57
CA ILE A 181 -0.15 14.54 -36.42
C ILE A 181 0.47 14.82 -37.80
N VAL A 182 1.57 14.13 -38.14
CA VAL A 182 2.18 14.14 -39.48
C VAL A 182 1.53 13.06 -40.35
N THR A 183 0.78 13.45 -41.38
CA THR A 183 0.23 12.54 -42.39
C THR A 183 1.17 12.42 -43.60
N LYS A 184 1.59 11.19 -43.93
CA LYS A 184 2.35 10.87 -45.14
C LYS A 184 1.43 10.92 -46.38
N LYS A 185 1.80 11.72 -47.38
CA LYS A 185 1.16 11.76 -48.71
C LYS A 185 1.57 10.54 -49.54
N THR A 186 0.60 9.80 -50.06
CA THR A 186 0.76 8.93 -51.24
C THR A 186 -0.09 9.46 -52.39
N LYS A 187 0.54 9.75 -53.53
CA LYS A 187 -0.10 10.15 -54.79
C LYS A 187 -0.69 8.93 -55.50
N LYS A 188 -1.96 9.01 -55.91
CA LYS A 188 -2.45 8.34 -57.13
C LYS A 188 -3.61 9.12 -57.72
N THR A 189 -3.50 9.36 -59.02
CA THR A 189 -4.42 10.09 -59.90
C THR A 189 -5.45 9.12 -60.48
N ILE A 190 -6.70 9.54 -60.73
CA ILE A 190 -7.48 9.41 -62.00
C ILE A 190 -8.97 9.79 -61.78
N HIS A 191 -9.55 10.28 -62.88
CA HIS A 191 -10.77 11.03 -63.20
C HIS A 191 -12.15 10.79 -62.54
N GLN A 192 -12.80 11.95 -62.38
CA GLN A 192 -14.21 12.35 -62.46
C GLN A 192 -15.25 11.33 -62.97
N SER A 193 -16.35 11.17 -62.23
CA SER A 193 -17.73 11.56 -62.64
C SER A 193 -18.75 11.36 -61.50
N ALA A 194 -19.47 12.44 -61.19
CA ALA A 194 -20.87 12.63 -60.74
C ALA A 194 -21.61 11.49 -59.95
N VAL A 195 -22.34 11.68 -58.84
CA VAL A 195 -23.58 12.47 -58.60
C VAL A 195 -24.01 12.32 -57.10
N ILE A 196 -24.28 13.46 -56.42
CA ILE A 196 -25.38 13.83 -55.47
C ILE A 196 -25.70 12.87 -54.28
N THR A 197 -25.68 13.25 -52.98
CA THR A 197 -26.72 14.04 -52.25
C THR A 197 -26.28 14.40 -50.79
N VAL A 198 -26.21 15.70 -50.43
CA VAL A 198 -26.76 16.44 -49.22
C VAL A 198 -26.46 15.90 -47.78
N MET A 199 -26.13 16.65 -46.69
CA MET A 199 -25.91 18.07 -46.30
C MET A 199 -25.30 18.18 -44.88
N ALA A 200 -24.95 19.43 -44.48
CA ALA A 200 -24.70 20.01 -43.12
C ALA A 200 -23.21 20.24 -42.77
N ILE A 201 -22.57 21.34 -43.19
CA ILE A 201 -22.62 22.73 -42.68
C ILE A 201 -22.22 22.86 -41.20
N PHE A 202 -20.94 23.15 -40.97
CA PHE A 202 -20.46 23.98 -39.86
C PHE A 202 -19.36 24.89 -40.41
N PHE A 203 -19.60 26.20 -40.42
CA PHE A 203 -18.58 27.21 -40.70
C PHE A 203 -18.48 28.14 -39.51
N ALA A 204 -17.25 28.28 -39.04
CA ALA A 204 -16.77 29.31 -38.14
C ALA A 204 -16.91 30.71 -38.77
N PHE A 205 -16.88 31.75 -37.94
CA PHE A 205 -16.01 32.90 -38.20
C PHE A 205 -15.69 33.64 -36.89
N LEU A 206 -14.43 34.03 -36.78
CA LEU A 206 -13.80 34.76 -35.68
C LEU A 206 -13.36 36.15 -36.18
N SER A 207 -13.06 37.05 -35.23
CA SER A 207 -12.35 38.34 -35.32
C SER A 207 -13.21 39.60 -35.60
N GLY A 208 -13.03 40.74 -34.91
CA GLY A 208 -12.08 41.07 -33.84
C GLY A 208 -12.20 42.52 -33.31
N ILE A 209 -11.71 42.68 -32.06
CA ILE A 209 -10.97 43.79 -31.42
C ILE A 209 -11.58 45.22 -31.38
N LEU A 210 -11.73 45.81 -30.17
CA LEU A 210 -10.92 46.95 -29.63
C LEU A 210 -11.56 47.70 -28.44
N ILE A 211 -10.77 47.79 -27.36
CA ILE A 211 -10.51 48.95 -26.47
C ILE A 211 -11.54 49.36 -25.37
N SER A 212 -11.07 49.30 -24.10
CA SER A 212 -11.60 49.89 -22.84
C SER A 212 -11.43 51.44 -22.78
N PRO A 213 -11.77 52.24 -21.72
CA PRO A 213 -12.12 51.93 -20.32
C PRO A 213 -13.22 52.80 -19.63
N LYS A 214 -13.50 52.45 -18.35
CA LYS A 214 -14.15 53.16 -17.21
C LYS A 214 -14.71 54.59 -17.38
N LEU A 215 -15.91 54.85 -16.84
CA LEU A 215 -16.16 55.69 -15.64
C LEU A 215 -17.65 55.75 -15.22
N ASP A 216 -17.87 55.68 -13.90
CA ASP A 216 -18.85 56.33 -13.02
C ASP A 216 -20.40 56.11 -13.05
N ASN A 217 -20.85 55.53 -11.92
CA ASN A 217 -21.91 55.99 -11.00
C ASN A 217 -23.11 56.78 -11.53
N VAL A 218 -24.32 56.22 -11.38
CA VAL A 218 -25.48 56.92 -10.78
C VAL A 218 -26.37 55.94 -10.00
N ALA A 219 -26.27 56.06 -8.68
CA ALA A 219 -27.33 56.11 -7.67
C ALA A 219 -28.56 55.15 -7.68
N ASN A 220 -28.79 54.66 -6.46
CA ASN A 220 -30.08 54.52 -5.78
C ASN A 220 -31.03 53.41 -6.19
N LEU A 221 -31.01 52.36 -5.36
CA LEU A 221 -32.20 51.91 -4.63
C LEU A 221 -31.77 51.41 -3.25
N LEU A 222 -31.70 52.36 -2.30
CA LEU A 222 -31.71 52.07 -0.87
C LEU A 222 -33.16 52.08 -0.38
N SER A 223 -33.42 51.16 0.56
CA SER A 223 -34.15 51.31 1.83
C SER A 223 -35.07 50.10 2.05
N ASN A 224 -34.63 49.20 2.93
CA ASN A 224 -35.00 49.10 4.36
C ASN A 224 -36.34 48.37 4.53
N SER A 225 -36.55 47.42 5.44
CA SER A 225 -35.76 46.96 6.59
C SER A 225 -36.57 45.85 7.31
N ASN A 226 -35.86 45.12 8.17
CA ASN A 226 -36.32 44.49 9.43
C ASN A 226 -36.46 42.96 9.50
N ILE A 227 -35.58 42.45 10.37
CA ILE A 227 -35.51 41.17 11.04
C ILE A 227 -36.57 41.14 12.16
N GLN A 228 -37.20 39.98 12.37
CA GLN A 228 -37.65 39.55 13.71
C GLN A 228 -37.40 38.05 13.91
N GLU A 229 -36.72 37.73 15.01
CA GLU A 229 -36.66 36.41 15.63
C GLU A 229 -38.04 36.02 16.19
N ASN A 230 -38.40 34.75 16.08
CA ASN A 230 -39.28 34.08 17.04
C ASN A 230 -39.13 32.55 16.96
N ASN A 231 -38.92 31.94 18.12
CA ASN A 231 -38.84 30.51 18.35
C ASN A 231 -40.19 30.03 18.90
N PRO A 232 -40.73 28.86 18.50
CA PRO A 232 -41.56 28.11 19.42
C PRO A 232 -41.27 26.60 19.47
N LYS A 233 -41.58 26.06 20.66
CA LYS A 233 -41.54 24.66 21.11
C LYS A 233 -42.82 23.90 20.71
N VAL A 234 -42.63 22.60 20.41
CA VAL A 234 -43.47 21.39 20.69
C VAL A 234 -44.92 21.36 20.17
N GLU A 235 -45.26 20.34 19.35
CA GLU A 235 -46.32 19.35 19.65
C GLU A 235 -46.39 18.22 18.61
N GLU A 236 -46.53 16.99 19.10
CA GLU A 236 -46.79 15.77 18.33
C GLU A 236 -48.18 15.81 17.70
N THR A 237 -48.28 15.47 16.42
CA THR A 237 -49.53 14.96 15.84
C THR A 237 -49.25 13.68 15.07
N LYS A 238 -49.88 12.60 15.54
CA LYS A 238 -50.03 11.34 14.83
C LYS A 238 -51.06 11.55 13.71
N GLU A 239 -50.68 11.28 12.48
CA GLU A 239 -51.63 10.92 11.43
C GLU A 239 -51.42 9.46 11.02
N GLU A 240 -52.52 8.72 11.06
CA GLU A 240 -52.62 7.30 10.74
C GLU A 240 -53.10 7.11 9.30
N VAL A 241 -52.33 6.28 8.59
CA VAL A 241 -52.71 5.30 7.54
C VAL A 241 -53.27 5.80 6.21
N LEU A 242 -52.60 5.39 5.12
CA LEU A 242 -53.25 4.67 4.01
C LEU A 242 -52.22 3.69 3.40
N GLY A 243 -52.53 2.40 3.51
CA GLY A 243 -51.63 1.31 3.16
C GLY A 243 -51.25 1.26 1.68
N ILE A 244 -49.97 1.01 1.43
CA ILE A 244 -49.49 0.37 0.21
C ILE A 244 -48.94 -0.99 0.60
N SER A 245 -49.35 -1.96 -0.21
CA SER A 245 -49.13 -3.40 -0.13
C SER A 245 -47.78 -3.81 0.43
N SER A 246 -47.84 -4.82 1.30
CA SER A 246 -46.74 -5.73 1.61
C SER A 246 -46.25 -6.40 0.32
N GLU A 247 -45.37 -5.73 -0.41
CA GLU A 247 -44.41 -6.43 -1.25
C GLU A 247 -43.35 -7.01 -0.32
N ASN A 248 -43.06 -8.29 -0.52
CA ASN A 248 -42.02 -9.05 0.16
C ASN A 248 -40.73 -8.23 0.28
N THR A 249 -40.53 -7.59 1.43
CA THR A 249 -39.19 -7.45 1.96
C THR A 249 -38.77 -8.83 2.41
N GLU A 250 -38.26 -9.61 1.43
CA GLU A 250 -37.27 -10.62 1.77
C GLU A 250 -36.26 -9.92 2.67
N SER A 251 -36.26 -10.31 3.94
CA SER A 251 -35.25 -9.93 4.88
C SER A 251 -33.91 -10.13 4.19
N ILE A 252 -33.18 -9.04 3.95
CA ILE A 252 -31.81 -9.11 3.47
C ILE A 252 -31.07 -9.90 4.54
N THR A 253 -30.90 -11.19 4.27
CA THR A 253 -30.12 -12.11 5.08
C THR A 253 -28.76 -11.46 5.19
N TYR A 254 -28.34 -11.05 6.39
CA TYR A 254 -27.00 -10.52 6.62
C TYR A 254 -26.01 -11.53 6.03
N LYS A 255 -25.46 -11.24 4.84
CA LYS A 255 -24.34 -12.00 4.28
C LYS A 255 -23.26 -11.98 5.36
N ASN A 256 -22.89 -13.15 5.88
CA ASN A 256 -21.84 -13.28 6.88
C ASN A 256 -20.58 -12.53 6.39
N LEU A 257 -20.19 -11.45 7.07
CA LEU A 257 -18.97 -10.73 6.74
C LEU A 257 -17.76 -11.67 6.78
N PRO A 258 -16.72 -11.44 5.96
CA PRO A 258 -15.50 -12.22 6.05
C PRO A 258 -14.85 -12.11 7.43
N PRO A 259 -14.08 -13.12 7.86
CA PRO A 259 -13.37 -13.07 9.13
C PRO A 259 -12.40 -11.89 9.18
N GLU A 260 -12.17 -11.38 10.39
CA GLU A 260 -11.11 -10.39 10.60
C GLU A 260 -9.73 -11.04 10.39
N ILE A 261 -8.91 -10.32 9.63
CA ILE A 261 -7.57 -10.74 9.20
C ILE A 261 -6.58 -9.60 9.36
N SER A 262 -5.28 -9.90 9.32
CA SER A 262 -4.23 -8.91 9.56
C SER A 262 -3.93 -7.99 8.36
N ALA A 263 -4.36 -8.36 7.15
CA ALA A 263 -4.16 -7.59 5.93
C ALA A 263 -4.73 -6.16 5.99
N ASN A 264 -3.90 -5.18 5.62
CA ASN A 264 -4.28 -3.77 5.46
C ASN A 264 -5.33 -3.56 4.35
N ALA A 265 -5.19 -4.29 3.25
CA ALA A 265 -6.16 -4.33 2.15
C ALA A 265 -6.26 -5.74 1.57
N TYR A 266 -7.47 -6.14 1.18
CA TYR A 266 -7.67 -7.43 0.51
C TYR A 266 -8.93 -7.45 -0.36
N GLY A 267 -8.99 -8.42 -1.26
CA GLY A 267 -10.16 -8.71 -2.09
C GLY A 267 -10.32 -10.20 -2.31
N VAL A 268 -11.58 -10.65 -2.34
CA VAL A 268 -11.99 -12.01 -2.65
C VAL A 268 -12.91 -11.96 -3.87
N PHE A 269 -12.52 -12.65 -4.92
CA PHE A 269 -13.12 -12.58 -6.24
C PHE A 269 -13.55 -13.97 -6.68
N ASP A 270 -14.81 -14.10 -7.06
CA ASP A 270 -15.25 -15.23 -7.87
C ASP A 270 -14.80 -14.95 -9.32
N MET A 271 -14.01 -15.85 -9.89
CA MET A 271 -13.45 -15.67 -11.23
C MET A 271 -14.43 -16.08 -12.33
N LYS A 272 -15.51 -16.79 -11.97
CA LYS A 272 -16.55 -17.22 -12.93
C LYS A 272 -17.67 -16.21 -13.08
N ASN A 273 -17.91 -15.40 -12.04
CA ASN A 273 -18.91 -14.36 -12.04
C ASN A 273 -18.26 -12.98 -11.99
N PRO A 274 -18.81 -11.96 -12.68
CA PRO A 274 -18.24 -10.62 -12.70
C PRO A 274 -18.34 -9.88 -11.35
N SER A 275 -18.95 -10.48 -10.32
CA SER A 275 -19.16 -9.87 -9.01
C SER A 275 -18.05 -10.21 -8.03
N HIS A 276 -17.54 -9.20 -7.32
CA HIS A 276 -16.68 -9.41 -6.15
C HIS A 276 -17.48 -10.09 -5.04
N LEU A 277 -16.86 -11.02 -4.30
CA LEU A 277 -17.47 -11.56 -3.09
C LEU A 277 -17.36 -10.54 -1.95
N TYR A 278 -16.16 -10.00 -1.76
CA TYR A 278 -15.89 -8.93 -0.79
C TYR A 278 -14.55 -8.24 -1.04
N THR A 279 -14.44 -6.98 -0.66
CA THR A 279 -13.15 -6.25 -0.65
C THR A 279 -13.04 -5.32 0.56
N LYS A 280 -11.86 -5.26 1.19
CA LYS A 280 -11.49 -4.28 2.22
C LYS A 280 -10.40 -3.36 1.67
N ASN A 281 -10.60 -2.05 1.75
CA ASN A 281 -9.63 -1.04 1.30
C ASN A 281 -9.11 -1.27 -0.13
N ALA A 282 -10.00 -1.64 -1.04
CA ALA A 282 -9.64 -2.18 -2.36
C ALA A 282 -8.78 -1.24 -3.23
N ASP A 283 -8.90 0.06 -2.97
CA ASP A 283 -8.27 1.16 -3.68
C ASP A 283 -7.15 1.86 -2.88
N LEU A 284 -6.79 1.32 -1.71
CA LEU A 284 -5.73 1.85 -0.87
C LEU A 284 -4.36 1.59 -1.54
N PRO A 285 -3.60 2.64 -1.90
CA PRO A 285 -2.28 2.47 -2.49
C PRO A 285 -1.31 1.89 -1.46
N LEU A 286 -0.78 0.71 -1.73
CA LEU A 286 0.19 0.02 -0.88
C LEU A 286 1.38 -0.48 -1.72
N PRO A 287 2.57 -0.59 -1.12
CA PRO A 287 3.70 -1.21 -1.81
C PRO A 287 3.37 -2.68 -2.17
N PRO A 288 3.54 -3.09 -3.44
CA PRO A 288 3.13 -4.42 -3.90
C PRO A 288 4.10 -5.54 -3.52
N ALA A 289 5.32 -5.21 -3.09
CA ALA A 289 6.41 -6.18 -2.96
C ALA A 289 6.59 -7.01 -4.26
N SER A 290 7.07 -8.25 -4.15
CA SER A 290 7.29 -9.13 -5.31
C SER A 290 6.05 -9.55 -6.10
N VAL A 291 4.82 -9.17 -5.73
CA VAL A 291 3.67 -9.38 -6.65
C VAL A 291 3.79 -8.50 -7.90
N THR A 292 4.64 -7.46 -7.87
CA THR A 292 5.13 -6.72 -9.05
C THR A 292 5.65 -7.64 -10.16
N LYS A 293 6.25 -8.78 -9.81
CA LYS A 293 6.83 -9.71 -10.79
C LYS A 293 5.80 -10.32 -11.73
N ILE A 294 4.51 -10.22 -11.43
CA ILE A 294 3.44 -10.55 -12.38
C ILE A 294 3.50 -9.62 -13.59
N MET A 295 3.65 -8.31 -13.37
CA MET A 295 3.81 -7.34 -14.46
C MET A 295 5.09 -7.60 -15.25
N THR A 296 6.21 -7.88 -14.57
CA THR A 296 7.48 -8.27 -15.21
C THR A 296 7.32 -9.48 -16.13
N ALA A 297 6.59 -10.51 -15.67
CA ALA A 297 6.30 -11.69 -16.48
C ALA A 297 5.44 -11.36 -17.71
N ILE A 298 4.46 -10.46 -17.57
CA ILE A 298 3.57 -10.05 -18.67
C ILE A 298 4.33 -9.31 -19.75
N ILE A 299 5.15 -8.32 -19.38
CA ILE A 299 5.99 -7.62 -20.36
C ILE A 299 6.89 -8.63 -21.09
N ALA A 300 7.51 -9.57 -20.37
CA ALA A 300 8.38 -10.56 -21.01
C ALA A 300 7.63 -11.50 -21.97
N LEU A 301 6.43 -11.96 -21.59
CA LEU A 301 5.60 -12.85 -22.40
C LEU A 301 5.04 -12.19 -23.66
N GLU A 302 4.84 -10.86 -23.66
CA GLU A 302 4.36 -10.12 -24.82
C GLU A 302 5.47 -9.74 -25.79
N GLU A 303 6.70 -9.56 -25.30
CA GLU A 303 7.82 -9.03 -26.10
C GLU A 303 8.71 -10.12 -26.70
N TYR A 304 8.72 -11.32 -26.11
CA TYR A 304 9.70 -12.36 -26.44
C TYR A 304 9.08 -13.75 -26.57
N SER A 305 9.76 -14.61 -27.33
CA SER A 305 9.41 -16.03 -27.37
C SER A 305 9.92 -16.77 -26.13
N LEU A 306 9.25 -17.86 -25.78
CA LEU A 306 9.62 -18.65 -24.59
C LEU A 306 11.02 -19.29 -24.67
N ASP A 307 11.51 -19.52 -25.88
CA ASP A 307 12.85 -20.07 -26.16
C ASP A 307 13.92 -18.99 -26.34
N GLU A 308 13.58 -17.71 -26.24
CA GLU A 308 14.53 -16.60 -26.33
C GLU A 308 15.66 -16.79 -25.30
N PRO A 309 16.93 -16.76 -25.72
CA PRO A 309 18.06 -16.92 -24.81
C PRO A 309 18.27 -15.66 -23.95
N VAL A 310 18.14 -15.82 -22.63
CA VAL A 310 18.37 -14.77 -21.64
C VAL A 310 19.72 -14.98 -20.97
N VAL A 311 20.64 -14.04 -21.20
CA VAL A 311 21.96 -14.02 -20.55
C VAL A 311 21.82 -13.41 -19.16
N VAL A 312 22.40 -14.04 -18.13
CA VAL A 312 22.49 -13.48 -16.77
C VAL A 312 23.62 -12.44 -16.72
N PRO A 313 23.31 -11.14 -16.62
CA PRO A 313 24.34 -10.11 -16.54
C PRO A 313 25.06 -10.16 -15.18
N SER A 314 26.35 -9.78 -15.15
CA SER A 314 27.11 -9.70 -13.89
C SER A 314 26.44 -8.81 -12.84
N LYS A 315 25.72 -7.76 -13.26
CA LYS A 315 24.98 -6.87 -12.34
C LYS A 315 23.83 -7.60 -11.61
N CYS A 316 23.33 -8.72 -12.15
CA CYS A 316 22.16 -9.40 -11.61
C CYS A 316 22.47 -10.57 -10.65
N VAL A 317 23.75 -10.95 -10.47
CA VAL A 317 24.14 -12.15 -9.69
C VAL A 317 24.07 -11.96 -8.16
N ASN A 318 24.14 -10.72 -7.67
CA ASN A 318 24.15 -10.39 -6.24
C ASN A 318 23.09 -9.35 -5.86
N ILE A 319 21.92 -9.43 -6.50
CA ILE A 319 20.81 -8.54 -6.15
C ILE A 319 20.30 -8.90 -4.77
N ASN A 320 20.06 -7.89 -3.95
CA ASN A 320 19.39 -8.06 -2.67
C ASN A 320 17.99 -8.64 -2.89
N GLY A 321 17.55 -9.61 -2.07
CA GLY A 321 16.23 -10.23 -2.19
C GLY A 321 16.29 -11.73 -2.44
N SER A 322 15.14 -12.34 -2.76
CA SER A 322 15.10 -13.75 -3.16
C SER A 322 15.82 -13.92 -4.49
N SER A 323 16.72 -14.88 -4.58
CA SER A 323 17.46 -15.20 -5.80
C SER A 323 17.49 -16.71 -6.03
N VAL A 324 17.68 -17.11 -7.28
CA VAL A 324 18.02 -18.50 -7.63
C VAL A 324 19.51 -18.76 -7.38
N GLY A 325 20.34 -17.72 -7.48
CA GLY A 325 21.78 -17.79 -7.32
C GLY A 325 22.49 -18.14 -8.63
N PHE A 326 21.97 -17.61 -9.74
CA PHE A 326 22.59 -17.76 -11.06
C PHE A 326 24.00 -17.20 -11.11
N SER A 327 24.81 -17.72 -12.03
CA SER A 327 26.18 -17.24 -12.26
C SER A 327 26.22 -16.31 -13.47
N ALA A 328 27.14 -15.35 -13.46
CA ALA A 328 27.28 -14.40 -14.56
C ALA A 328 27.58 -15.11 -15.88
N ASN A 329 26.97 -14.64 -16.97
CA ASN A 329 27.06 -15.17 -18.33
C ASN A 329 26.46 -16.57 -18.52
N GLU A 330 25.78 -17.15 -17.53
CA GLU A 330 24.91 -18.30 -17.80
C GLU A 330 23.75 -17.84 -18.69
N VAL A 331 23.31 -18.73 -19.59
CA VAL A 331 22.22 -18.45 -20.52
C VAL A 331 21.09 -19.43 -20.26
N PHE A 332 19.87 -18.94 -20.11
CA PHE A 332 18.67 -19.76 -19.94
C PHE A 332 17.64 -19.40 -20.99
N THR A 333 16.63 -20.25 -21.21
CA THR A 333 15.46 -19.83 -21.98
C THR A 333 14.64 -18.81 -21.20
N LEU A 334 13.87 -17.95 -21.88
CA LEU A 334 12.93 -17.07 -21.19
C LEU A 334 11.94 -17.87 -20.33
N GLN A 335 11.50 -19.04 -20.80
CA GLN A 335 10.65 -19.92 -20.00
C GLN A 335 11.29 -20.28 -18.65
N ASP A 336 12.56 -20.69 -18.65
CA ASP A 336 13.29 -21.00 -17.41
C ASP A 336 13.41 -19.76 -16.50
N MET A 337 13.64 -18.57 -17.09
CA MET A 337 13.67 -17.31 -16.35
C MET A 337 12.30 -16.96 -15.76
N LEU A 338 11.20 -17.24 -16.46
CA LEU A 338 9.84 -17.04 -15.93
C LEU A 338 9.53 -18.00 -14.78
N TYR A 339 10.00 -19.26 -14.86
CA TYR A 339 9.94 -20.19 -13.73
C TYR A 339 10.73 -19.65 -12.53
N ALA A 340 11.98 -19.20 -12.73
CA ALA A 340 12.78 -18.57 -11.68
C ALA A 340 12.08 -17.34 -11.06
N LEU A 341 11.50 -16.49 -11.91
CA LEU A 341 10.81 -15.27 -11.54
C LEU A 341 9.57 -15.53 -10.68
N LEU A 342 8.70 -16.46 -11.10
CA LEU A 342 7.38 -16.63 -10.51
C LEU A 342 7.36 -17.70 -9.41
N VAL A 343 8.11 -18.80 -9.56
CA VAL A 343 8.17 -19.89 -8.58
C VAL A 343 9.09 -19.54 -7.41
N LYS A 344 10.33 -19.08 -7.69
CA LYS A 344 11.32 -18.74 -6.64
C LYS A 344 11.26 -17.29 -6.20
N SER A 345 10.50 -16.45 -6.90
CA SER A 345 10.54 -14.99 -6.72
C SER A 345 11.91 -14.37 -7.03
N GLY A 346 12.69 -14.99 -7.93
CA GLY A 346 14.07 -14.62 -8.22
C GLY A 346 14.22 -13.19 -8.73
N ALA A 347 14.92 -12.35 -7.98
CA ALA A 347 15.29 -10.99 -8.36
C ALA A 347 16.38 -10.98 -9.44
N ASP A 348 17.30 -11.96 -9.39
CA ASP A 348 18.30 -12.22 -10.43
C ASP A 348 17.64 -12.53 -11.78
N ALA A 349 16.58 -13.34 -11.79
CA ALA A 349 15.78 -13.60 -12.99
C ALA A 349 15.08 -12.35 -13.51
N ALA A 350 14.42 -11.59 -12.63
CA ALA A 350 13.72 -10.36 -12.97
C ALA A 350 14.64 -9.32 -13.61
N CYS A 351 15.79 -9.05 -12.99
CA CYS A 351 16.82 -8.15 -13.54
C CYS A 351 17.38 -8.65 -14.86
N SER A 352 17.57 -9.97 -15.01
CA SER A 352 18.08 -10.54 -16.28
C SER A 352 17.07 -10.37 -17.41
N ILE A 353 15.77 -10.58 -17.13
CA ILE A 353 14.68 -10.32 -18.07
C ILE A 353 14.62 -8.83 -18.45
N ALA A 354 14.63 -7.94 -17.46
CA ALA A 354 14.58 -6.50 -17.71
C ALA A 354 15.81 -6.00 -18.49
N SER A 355 16.96 -6.67 -18.32
CA SER A 355 18.22 -6.36 -19.01
C SER A 355 18.30 -6.88 -20.44
N ILE A 356 17.29 -7.61 -20.95
CA ILE A 356 17.20 -7.88 -22.39
C ILE A 356 16.94 -6.55 -23.14
N TYR A 357 16.25 -5.62 -22.49
CA TYR A 357 16.18 -4.21 -22.84
C TYR A 357 17.11 -3.35 -21.96
N ASP A 358 17.01 -2.03 -22.11
CA ASP A 358 17.37 -1.12 -21.04
C ASP A 358 16.34 -1.21 -19.90
N GLU A 359 16.82 -1.20 -18.66
CA GLU A 359 15.99 -1.32 -17.45
C GLU A 359 14.96 -0.18 -17.36
N THR A 360 15.34 1.05 -17.75
CA THR A 360 14.43 2.20 -17.76
C THR A 360 13.29 1.98 -18.74
N GLU A 361 13.61 1.53 -19.95
CA GLU A 361 12.61 1.22 -20.98
C GLU A 361 11.67 0.09 -20.53
N PHE A 362 12.20 -0.91 -19.82
CA PHE A 362 11.40 -1.98 -19.25
C PHE A 362 10.37 -1.44 -18.24
N ILE A 363 10.77 -0.55 -17.32
CA ILE A 363 9.86 0.06 -16.35
C ILE A 363 8.82 0.97 -17.03
N GLU A 364 9.19 1.67 -18.10
CA GLU A 364 8.23 2.43 -18.90
C GLU A 364 7.18 1.52 -19.55
N LYS A 365 7.58 0.36 -20.08
CA LYS A 365 6.65 -0.65 -20.61
C LYS A 365 5.73 -1.20 -19.52
N MET A 366 6.22 -1.47 -18.32
CA MET A 366 5.40 -1.90 -17.18
C MET A 366 4.30 -0.88 -16.85
N ASN A 367 4.66 0.41 -16.77
CA ASN A 367 3.68 1.47 -16.46
C ASN A 367 2.72 1.75 -17.63
N ARG A 368 3.18 1.63 -18.88
CA ARG A 368 2.31 1.71 -20.06
C ARG A 368 1.27 0.60 -20.04
N LYS A 369 1.69 -0.64 -19.77
CA LYS A 369 0.79 -1.79 -19.63
C LYS A 369 -0.19 -1.59 -18.47
N ALA A 370 0.26 -1.06 -17.33
CA ALA A 370 -0.63 -0.72 -16.22
C ALA A 370 -1.75 0.23 -16.66
N ASN A 371 -1.43 1.27 -17.42
CA ASN A 371 -2.42 2.20 -17.98
C ASN A 371 -3.37 1.53 -18.99
N GLU A 372 -2.85 0.69 -19.90
CA GLU A 372 -3.65 -0.07 -20.86
C GLU A 372 -4.68 -0.99 -20.18
N LEU A 373 -4.31 -1.57 -19.04
CA LEU A 373 -5.19 -2.42 -18.22
C LEU A 373 -6.10 -1.62 -17.28
N GLY A 374 -6.05 -0.29 -17.32
CA GLY A 374 -6.85 0.58 -16.45
C GLY A 374 -6.43 0.53 -14.99
N MET A 375 -5.16 0.24 -14.70
CA MET A 375 -4.57 0.21 -13.36
C MET A 375 -4.18 1.63 -12.90
N GLN A 376 -5.18 2.51 -12.75
CA GLN A 376 -4.99 3.95 -12.53
C GLN A 376 -4.33 4.32 -11.19
N LYS A 377 -4.28 3.39 -10.23
CA LYS A 377 -3.69 3.57 -8.91
C LYS A 377 -2.48 2.66 -8.74
N THR A 378 -1.70 2.50 -9.81
CA THR A 378 -0.49 1.69 -9.82
C THR A 378 0.68 2.46 -10.43
N ARG A 379 1.85 2.33 -9.83
CA ARG A 379 3.11 2.83 -10.35
C ARG A 379 4.23 1.85 -10.02
N PHE A 380 4.91 1.36 -11.06
CA PHE A 380 6.09 0.52 -10.95
C PHE A 380 7.35 1.36 -11.04
N GLU A 381 8.31 1.10 -10.17
CA GLU A 381 9.62 1.78 -10.16
C GLU A 381 10.78 0.80 -10.40
N ASN A 382 10.53 -0.50 -10.25
CA ASN A 382 11.46 -1.57 -10.57
C ASN A 382 10.70 -2.86 -10.93
N GLU A 383 11.41 -3.79 -11.53
CA GLU A 383 10.94 -5.09 -12.02
C GLU A 383 10.84 -6.16 -10.92
N ILE A 384 11.41 -5.88 -9.74
CA ILE A 384 11.51 -6.85 -8.64
C ILE A 384 10.48 -6.65 -7.54
N GLY A 385 9.90 -5.45 -7.43
CA GLY A 385 8.96 -5.13 -6.35
C GLY A 385 9.61 -4.60 -5.08
N PHE A 386 10.81 -4.03 -5.14
CA PHE A 386 11.47 -3.45 -3.97
C PHE A 386 10.96 -2.05 -3.65
N ASP A 387 11.03 -1.69 -2.36
CA ASP A 387 10.70 -0.37 -1.86
C ASP A 387 11.61 0.67 -2.54
N SER A 388 11.02 1.76 -3.01
CA SER A 388 11.72 2.81 -3.76
C SER A 388 11.43 4.18 -3.18
N GLU A 389 12.44 5.08 -3.26
CA GLU A 389 12.29 6.47 -2.82
C GLU A 389 11.26 7.25 -3.66
N LYS A 390 11.02 6.82 -4.90
CA LYS A 390 10.04 7.40 -5.83
C LYS A 390 8.62 6.83 -5.67
N HIS A 391 8.41 6.02 -4.63
CA HIS A 391 7.13 5.43 -4.23
C HIS A 391 6.50 4.50 -5.29
N GLN A 392 6.87 3.23 -5.20
CA GLN A 392 6.19 2.13 -5.89
C GLN A 392 4.92 1.71 -5.13
N PHE A 393 3.79 1.60 -5.82
CA PHE A 393 2.53 1.21 -5.20
C PHE A 393 1.59 0.55 -6.21
N SER A 394 0.62 -0.19 -5.68
CA SER A 394 -0.56 -0.67 -6.42
C SER A 394 -1.75 -0.78 -5.46
N THR A 395 -2.87 -1.30 -5.93
CA THR A 395 -4.09 -1.53 -5.14
C THR A 395 -4.61 -2.94 -5.36
N VAL A 396 -5.50 -3.39 -4.49
CA VAL A 396 -6.18 -4.69 -4.65
C VAL A 396 -6.94 -4.74 -5.99
N ASN A 397 -7.67 -3.68 -6.34
CA ASN A 397 -8.43 -3.61 -7.59
C ASN A 397 -7.52 -3.62 -8.83
N ASP A 398 -6.37 -2.95 -8.78
CA ASP A 398 -5.47 -2.93 -9.93
C ASP A 398 -4.72 -4.24 -10.09
N LEU A 399 -4.28 -4.85 -8.99
CA LEU A 399 -3.65 -6.17 -9.01
C LEU A 399 -4.63 -7.28 -9.42
N GLU A 400 -5.92 -7.14 -9.12
CA GLU A 400 -6.96 -8.02 -9.62
C GLU A 400 -7.05 -7.98 -11.16
N LYS A 401 -7.09 -6.78 -11.76
CA LYS A 401 -7.07 -6.61 -13.24
C LYS A 401 -5.82 -7.22 -13.86
N LEU A 402 -4.65 -6.89 -13.31
CA LEU A 402 -3.37 -7.44 -13.79
C LEU A 402 -3.36 -8.97 -13.74
N THR A 403 -3.84 -9.54 -12.64
CA THR A 403 -3.82 -10.99 -12.44
C THR A 403 -4.83 -11.68 -13.34
N LYS A 404 -6.03 -11.12 -13.53
CA LYS A 404 -7.02 -11.61 -14.51
C LYS A 404 -6.43 -11.63 -15.92
N TYR A 405 -5.77 -10.54 -16.31
CA TYR A 405 -5.09 -10.46 -17.61
C TYR A 405 -4.01 -11.54 -17.73
N ALA A 406 -3.17 -11.70 -16.70
CA ALA A 406 -2.09 -12.68 -16.71
C ALA A 406 -2.59 -14.13 -16.77
N LEU A 407 -3.67 -14.45 -16.04
CA LEU A 407 -4.26 -15.80 -16.01
C LEU A 407 -4.90 -16.23 -17.32
N ALA A 408 -5.21 -15.29 -18.23
CA ALA A 408 -5.64 -15.63 -19.59
C ALA A 408 -4.52 -16.30 -20.41
N SER A 409 -3.26 -16.11 -20.01
CA SER A 409 -2.11 -16.81 -20.59
C SER A 409 -1.95 -18.20 -19.98
N GLY A 410 -2.16 -19.24 -20.79
CA GLY A 410 -2.00 -20.63 -20.37
C GLY A 410 -0.59 -20.96 -19.86
N ILE A 411 0.44 -20.31 -20.42
CA ILE A 411 1.82 -20.50 -19.94
C ILE A 411 2.04 -19.83 -18.58
N PHE A 412 1.51 -18.62 -18.35
CA PHE A 412 1.58 -17.97 -17.04
C PHE A 412 0.90 -18.85 -15.98
N ARG A 413 -0.32 -19.32 -16.25
CA ARG A 413 -1.08 -20.19 -15.35
C ARG A 413 -0.32 -21.49 -15.04
N LYS A 414 0.31 -22.11 -16.05
CA LYS A 414 1.15 -23.29 -15.87
C LYS A 414 2.34 -23.04 -14.94
N ILE A 415 3.03 -21.92 -15.11
CA ILE A 415 4.24 -21.60 -14.34
C ILE A 415 3.90 -21.34 -12.87
N VAL A 416 2.88 -20.51 -12.60
CA VAL A 416 2.54 -20.15 -11.22
C VAL A 416 2.00 -21.31 -10.38
N GLY A 417 1.48 -22.35 -11.04
CA GLY A 417 1.00 -23.58 -10.42
C GLY A 417 2.02 -24.71 -10.32
N ALA A 418 3.26 -24.49 -10.74
CA ALA A 418 4.33 -25.44 -10.51
C ALA A 418 4.78 -25.42 -9.05
N ASP A 419 4.91 -26.60 -8.46
CA ASP A 419 5.44 -26.85 -7.13
C ASP A 419 6.96 -26.67 -7.07
N ASP A 420 7.65 -27.19 -8.06
CA ASP A 420 9.08 -27.02 -8.25
C ASP A 420 9.47 -26.95 -9.73
N ALA A 421 10.72 -26.57 -9.99
CA ALA A 421 11.32 -26.69 -11.30
C ALA A 421 12.84 -26.91 -11.21
N ASN A 422 13.39 -27.51 -12.25
CA ASN A 422 14.83 -27.69 -12.44
C ASN A 422 15.28 -26.88 -13.65
N LEU A 423 16.11 -25.86 -13.44
CA LEU A 423 16.61 -24.99 -14.50
C LEU A 423 18.04 -25.38 -14.86
N ARG A 424 18.36 -25.34 -16.15
CA ARG A 424 19.68 -25.71 -16.68
C ARG A 424 20.18 -24.66 -17.66
N PRO A 425 21.42 -24.16 -17.49
CA PRO A 425 22.01 -23.26 -18.47
C PRO A 425 22.17 -23.95 -19.83
N LEU A 426 21.90 -23.21 -20.91
CA LEU A 426 22.08 -23.64 -22.29
C LEU A 426 23.57 -23.76 -22.66
N ASN A 427 24.44 -22.94 -22.06
CA ASN A 427 25.85 -22.83 -22.43
C ASN A 427 26.80 -23.79 -21.67
N GLY A 428 26.37 -25.05 -21.47
CA GLY A 428 27.28 -26.16 -21.17
C GLY A 428 27.68 -26.35 -19.70
N SER A 429 27.13 -25.56 -18.77
CA SER A 429 27.23 -25.84 -17.34
C SER A 429 26.38 -27.06 -17.00
N SER A 430 26.96 -28.08 -16.36
CA SER A 430 26.20 -29.24 -15.86
C SER A 430 25.41 -28.93 -14.58
N LYS A 431 25.42 -27.67 -14.12
CA LYS A 431 24.73 -27.22 -12.92
C LYS A 431 23.22 -27.24 -13.14
N ILE A 432 22.51 -27.79 -12.16
CA ILE A 432 21.04 -27.80 -12.10
C ILE A 432 20.62 -26.90 -10.96
N TYR A 433 19.81 -25.90 -11.25
CA TYR A 433 19.19 -25.03 -10.25
C TYR A 433 17.83 -25.59 -9.90
N LYS A 434 17.69 -26.08 -8.66
CA LYS A 434 16.41 -26.56 -8.14
C LYS A 434 15.70 -25.40 -7.45
N ILE A 435 14.49 -25.10 -7.89
CA ILE A 435 13.66 -24.06 -7.29
C ILE A 435 12.35 -24.66 -6.79
N THR A 436 11.81 -24.09 -5.72
CA THR A 436 10.56 -24.51 -5.10
C THR A 436 9.67 -23.30 -4.93
N ASN A 437 8.37 -23.48 -5.12
CA ASN A 437 7.39 -22.43 -5.04
C ASN A 437 7.39 -21.77 -3.66
N THR A 438 7.37 -20.44 -3.62
CA THR A 438 7.31 -19.68 -2.37
C THR A 438 5.92 -19.65 -1.75
N ASN A 439 4.87 -20.06 -2.48
CA ASN A 439 3.51 -20.18 -1.94
C ASN A 439 3.33 -21.54 -1.24
N GLU A 440 3.41 -21.54 0.09
CA GLU A 440 3.28 -22.74 0.93
C GLU A 440 1.91 -23.41 0.82
N LEU A 441 0.87 -22.65 0.45
CA LEU A 441 -0.50 -23.17 0.31
C LEU A 441 -0.64 -24.13 -0.87
N LEU A 442 0.27 -24.07 -1.85
CA LEU A 442 0.32 -25.01 -2.96
C LEU A 442 0.51 -26.47 -2.47
N PHE A 443 1.26 -26.65 -1.38
CA PHE A 443 1.60 -27.96 -0.82
C PHE A 443 0.60 -28.45 0.23
N THR A 444 -0.21 -27.56 0.79
CA THR A 444 -1.06 -27.84 1.96
C THR A 444 -2.56 -27.81 1.65
N ILE A 445 -2.98 -27.09 0.60
CA ILE A 445 -4.40 -26.96 0.23
C ILE A 445 -4.62 -27.53 -1.18
N PRO A 446 -5.26 -28.71 -1.30
CA PRO A 446 -5.65 -29.26 -2.59
C PRO A 446 -6.58 -28.32 -3.37
N GLY A 447 -6.26 -28.09 -4.64
CA GLY A 447 -6.96 -27.12 -5.50
C GLY A 447 -6.30 -25.74 -5.54
N THR A 448 -5.21 -25.52 -4.81
CA THR A 448 -4.40 -24.31 -4.99
C THR A 448 -3.71 -24.32 -6.36
N VAL A 449 -3.83 -23.21 -7.09
CA VAL A 449 -3.13 -22.95 -8.36
C VAL A 449 -1.92 -22.05 -8.17
N GLY A 450 -1.80 -21.31 -7.06
CA GLY A 450 -0.59 -20.55 -6.73
C GLY A 450 -0.76 -19.05 -6.92
N ILE A 451 -0.04 -18.49 -7.91
CA ILE A 451 0.19 -17.07 -8.25
C ILE A 451 1.46 -16.47 -7.65
N LYS A 452 1.41 -15.67 -6.58
CA LYS A 452 2.62 -14.92 -6.20
C LYS A 452 2.61 -14.37 -4.77
N THR A 453 3.66 -14.66 -4.02
CA THR A 453 3.98 -14.00 -2.75
C THR A 453 4.88 -12.77 -2.95
N GLY A 454 4.89 -11.85 -1.99
CA GLY A 454 5.93 -10.81 -1.90
C GLY A 454 6.06 -10.21 -0.50
N THR A 455 7.28 -9.87 -0.11
CA THR A 455 7.56 -9.22 1.19
C THR A 455 8.59 -8.14 1.00
N THR A 456 8.34 -6.98 1.58
CA THR A 456 9.35 -5.94 1.84
C THR A 456 9.07 -5.30 3.20
N ASP A 457 9.98 -4.47 3.69
CA ASP A 457 9.82 -3.80 4.97
C ASP A 457 8.62 -2.83 4.93
N ASP A 458 8.41 -2.11 3.82
CA ASP A 458 7.29 -1.16 3.69
C ASP A 458 5.98 -1.84 3.24
N ALA A 459 6.05 -2.92 2.46
CA ALA A 459 4.86 -3.63 1.98
C ALA A 459 4.21 -4.52 3.04
N GLY A 460 4.98 -5.03 4.00
CA GLY A 460 4.58 -6.18 4.79
C GLY A 460 4.40 -7.43 3.92
N GLU A 461 3.48 -8.32 4.31
CA GLU A 461 3.22 -9.55 3.60
C GLU A 461 2.13 -9.41 2.52
N CYS A 462 2.49 -9.62 1.25
CA CYS A 462 1.56 -9.62 0.12
C CYS A 462 1.38 -11.02 -0.47
N LEU A 463 0.17 -11.34 -0.91
CA LEU A 463 -0.13 -12.60 -1.61
C LEU A 463 -1.26 -12.39 -2.59
N ILE A 464 -1.04 -12.81 -3.83
CA ILE A 464 -2.13 -13.10 -4.77
C ILE A 464 -2.22 -14.62 -4.86
N TYR A 465 -3.39 -15.14 -4.55
CA TYR A 465 -3.68 -16.56 -4.41
C TYR A 465 -4.85 -16.95 -5.32
N LEU A 466 -4.75 -18.11 -5.97
CA LEU A 466 -5.83 -18.68 -6.77
C LEU A 466 -6.13 -20.10 -6.31
N TYR A 467 -7.42 -20.37 -6.14
CA TYR A 467 -7.99 -21.67 -5.84
C TYR A 467 -8.93 -22.12 -6.96
N GLU A 468 -8.81 -23.36 -7.39
CA GLU A 468 -9.70 -23.99 -8.33
C GLU A 468 -10.05 -25.42 -7.87
N ASN A 469 -11.34 -25.69 -7.68
CA ASN A 469 -11.81 -27.03 -7.34
C ASN A 469 -13.29 -27.19 -7.66
N LYS A 470 -13.67 -28.33 -8.27
CA LYS A 470 -15.07 -28.73 -8.51
C LYS A 470 -15.98 -27.61 -9.06
N GLY A 471 -15.44 -26.79 -9.95
CA GLY A 471 -16.20 -25.70 -10.56
C GLY A 471 -16.21 -24.38 -9.79
N GLN A 472 -15.53 -24.26 -8.65
CA GLN A 472 -15.20 -22.98 -8.03
C GLN A 472 -13.85 -22.48 -8.55
N GLU A 473 -13.74 -21.17 -8.81
CA GLU A 473 -12.47 -20.52 -9.11
C GLU A 473 -12.41 -19.20 -8.34
N ILE A 474 -11.58 -19.15 -7.29
CA ILE A 474 -11.57 -18.05 -6.32
C ILE A 474 -10.18 -17.43 -6.31
N MET A 475 -10.12 -16.12 -6.57
CA MET A 475 -8.90 -15.34 -6.42
C MET A 475 -8.95 -14.51 -5.13
N ILE A 476 -7.85 -14.50 -4.40
CA ILE A 476 -7.67 -13.69 -3.20
C ILE A 476 -6.44 -12.81 -3.39
N VAL A 477 -6.59 -11.51 -3.21
CA VAL A 477 -5.51 -10.53 -3.23
C VAL A 477 -5.34 -9.97 -1.82
N ILE A 478 -4.13 -10.03 -1.28
CA ILE A 478 -3.75 -9.56 0.07
C ILE A 478 -2.57 -8.61 -0.05
N LEU A 479 -2.68 -7.45 0.58
CA LEU A 479 -1.61 -6.46 0.72
C LEU A 479 -1.44 -6.07 2.19
N GLY A 480 -0.19 -6.03 2.65
CA GLY A 480 0.16 -5.57 4.00
C GLY A 480 -0.40 -6.44 5.12
N SER A 481 -0.30 -7.76 4.98
CA SER A 481 -0.61 -8.72 6.05
C SER A 481 0.60 -8.92 6.98
N THR A 482 0.36 -9.47 8.17
CA THR A 482 1.40 -10.01 9.07
C THR A 482 1.41 -11.54 9.11
N ASP A 483 0.41 -12.18 8.52
CA ASP A 483 0.28 -13.63 8.32
C ASP A 483 -0.52 -13.90 7.03
N ARG A 484 0.12 -13.75 5.87
CA ARG A 484 -0.60 -13.81 4.58
C ARG A 484 -1.28 -15.17 4.36
N PHE A 485 -0.66 -16.24 4.86
CA PHE A 485 -1.12 -17.60 4.61
C PHE A 485 -2.31 -17.93 5.52
N GLY A 486 -2.24 -17.62 6.81
CA GLY A 486 -3.37 -17.75 7.72
C GLY A 486 -4.55 -16.87 7.31
N ASP A 487 -4.27 -15.64 6.88
CA ASP A 487 -5.30 -14.73 6.36
C ASP A 487 -5.97 -15.29 5.08
N THR A 488 -5.18 -15.83 4.15
CA THR A 488 -5.71 -16.46 2.93
C THR A 488 -6.56 -17.68 3.24
N ILE A 489 -6.15 -18.54 4.17
CA ILE A 489 -6.93 -19.72 4.57
C ILE A 489 -8.30 -19.30 5.10
N LYS A 490 -8.34 -18.33 6.01
CA LYS A 490 -9.59 -17.81 6.59
C LYS A 490 -10.52 -17.25 5.50
N LEU A 491 -9.98 -16.46 4.57
CA LEU A 491 -10.74 -15.89 3.47
C LEU A 491 -11.22 -16.97 2.50
N LEU A 492 -10.40 -17.97 2.20
CA LEU A 492 -10.77 -19.07 1.31
C LEU A 492 -11.88 -19.93 1.91
N ASP A 493 -11.77 -20.29 3.19
CA ASP A 493 -12.78 -21.07 3.89
C ASP A 493 -14.11 -20.32 3.94
N TRP A 494 -14.07 -19.01 4.19
CA TRP A 494 -15.23 -18.14 4.10
C TRP A 494 -15.80 -18.10 2.67
N ALA A 495 -14.97 -17.88 1.65
CA ALA A 495 -15.42 -17.76 0.27
C ALA A 495 -16.11 -19.03 -0.25
N LYS A 496 -15.62 -20.21 0.15
CA LYS A 496 -16.19 -21.52 -0.20
C LYS A 496 -17.61 -21.73 0.35
N THR A 497 -18.08 -20.94 1.30
CA THR A 497 -19.49 -21.03 1.75
C THR A 497 -20.46 -20.31 0.82
N TYR A 498 -19.97 -19.57 -0.18
CA TYR A 498 -20.77 -18.75 -1.09
C TYR A 498 -20.86 -19.28 -2.53
N LEU A 499 -20.00 -20.23 -2.90
CA LEU A 499 -19.87 -20.81 -4.24
C LEU A 499 -20.00 -22.32 -4.16
#